data_AF-A0A6M6ALN8-F1
#
_entry.id   AF-A0A6M6ALN8-F1
#
_cell.length_a   1.000
_cell.length_b   1.000
_cell.length_c   1.000
_cell.angle_alpha   90.00
_cell.angle_beta   90.00
_cell.angle_gamma   90.00
#
_symmetry.space_group_name_H-M   'P 1'
#
loop_
_entity.id
_entity.type
_entity.pdbx_description
1 polymer ?
#
loop_
_entity_poly.entity_id
_entity_poly.type
_entity_poly.pdbx_seq_one_letter_code
_entity_poly.pdbx_strand_id
1 'polypeptide(L)' 'MISYAAGSRYLNLIGGVPMSFYDWYCDLPPSSPQVWGEQTDV' A
#
# COMPACT_ATOMS: atom_id res chain seq x y z
N MET A 1 -11.96 2.25 4.45
CA MET A 1 -12.76 1.50 3.46
C MET A 1 -13.01 0.07 3.95
N ILE A 2 -14.27 -0.34 4.12
CA ILE A 2 -14.63 -1.70 4.61
C ILE A 2 -14.29 -2.77 3.56
N SER A 3 -14.51 -2.50 2.27
CA SER A 3 -14.27 -3.46 1.19
C SER A 3 -12.80 -3.90 1.09
N TYR A 4 -11.85 -2.96 1.20
CA TYR A 4 -10.42 -3.26 1.22
C TYR A 4 -10.01 -4.06 2.48
N ALA A 5 -10.52 -3.65 3.64
CA ALA A 5 -10.20 -4.29 4.91
C ALA A 5 -10.70 -5.74 4.99
N ALA A 6 -11.84 -6.06 4.39
CA ALA A 6 -12.39 -7.42 4.39
C ALA A 6 -11.44 -8.42 3.69
N GLY A 7 -10.99 -8.09 2.47
CA GLY A 7 -10.07 -8.96 1.71
C GLY A 7 -8.69 -9.08 2.35
N SER A 8 -8.10 -7.94 2.75
CA SER A 8 -6.77 -7.92 3.39
C SER A 8 -6.77 -8.67 4.73
N ARG A 9 -7.84 -8.57 5.52
CA ARG A 9 -7.97 -9.34 6.76
C ARG A 9 -8.07 -10.84 6.51
N TYR A 10 -8.88 -11.27 5.53
CA TYR A 10 -8.97 -12.69 5.17
C TYR A 10 -7.60 -13.26 4.77
N LEU A 11 -6.88 -12.56 3.87
CA LEU A 11 -5.54 -12.96 3.44
C LEU A 11 -4.56 -13.06 4.63
N ASN A 12 -4.53 -12.05 5.50
CA ASN A 12 -3.67 -12.07 6.69
C ASN A 12 -3.94 -13.26 7.61
N LEU A 13 -5.19 -13.71 7.73
CA LEU A 13 -5.54 -14.86 8.60
C LEU A 13 -5.12 -16.20 8.01
N ILE A 14 -5.05 -16.33 6.68
CA ILE A 14 -4.64 -17.57 6.00
C ILE A 14 -3.15 -17.56 5.59
N GLY A 15 -2.39 -16.53 5.98
CA GLY A 15 -0.99 -16.37 5.59
C GLY A 15 -0.79 -15.92 4.14
N GLY A 16 -1.81 -15.35 3.50
CA GLY A 16 -1.72 -14.75 2.18
C GLY A 16 -1.04 -13.38 2.20
N VAL A 17 -0.54 -12.94 1.05
CA VAL A 17 0.22 -11.68 0.91
C VAL A 17 -0.65 -10.62 0.23
N PRO A 18 -1.04 -9.53 0.93
CA PRO A 18 -1.63 -8.37 0.27
C PRO A 18 -0.55 -7.61 -0.52
N MET A 19 -0.85 -7.25 -1.77
CA MET A 19 0.08 -6.54 -2.65
C MET A 19 0.00 -5.02 -2.46
N SER A 20 1.12 -4.33 -2.67
CA SER A 20 1.18 -2.87 -2.72
C SER A 20 0.52 -2.34 -4.01
N PHE A 21 0.16 -1.05 -4.01
CA PHE A 21 -0.53 -0.41 -5.14
C PHE A 21 0.08 0.93 -5.54
N TYR A 22 0.49 1.76 -4.59
CA TYR A 22 0.91 3.14 -4.87
C TYR A 22 2.22 3.21 -5.67
N ASP A 23 3.17 2.34 -5.31
CA ASP A 23 4.40 2.07 -6.05
C ASP A 23 4.12 1.36 -7.38
N TRP A 24 3.28 0.32 -7.37
CA TRP A 24 2.99 -0.49 -8.55
C TRP A 24 2.30 0.31 -9.66
N TYR A 25 1.43 1.26 -9.29
CA TYR A 25 0.76 2.14 -10.23
C TYR A 25 1.59 3.36 -10.64
N CYS A 26 2.83 3.50 -10.14
CA CYS A 26 3.67 4.67 -10.34
C CYS A 26 3.08 5.97 -9.81
N ASP A 27 2.15 5.89 -8.86
CA ASP A 27 1.56 7.06 -8.20
C ASP A 27 2.44 7.57 -7.05
N LEU A 28 3.29 6.70 -6.48
CA LEU A 28 4.31 7.08 -5.51
C LEU A 28 5.51 7.75 -6.21
N PRO A 29 5.77 9.06 -6.03
CA PRO A 29 7.01 9.66 -6.46
C PRO A 29 8.17 9.16 -5.59
N PRO A 30 9.17 8.43 -6.13
CA PRO A 30 10.27 7.90 -5.32
C PRO A 30 11.12 8.99 -4.66
N SER A 31 11.10 10.21 -5.20
CA SER A 31 11.80 11.36 -4.66
C SER A 31 11.30 11.77 -3.28
N SER A 32 10.02 11.58 -2.95
CA SER A 32 9.49 12.03 -1.65
C SER A 32 10.07 11.23 -0.48
N PRO A 33 10.02 9.89 -0.50
CA PRO A 33 10.71 9.09 0.52
C PRO A 33 12.23 9.31 0.53
N GLN A 34 12.86 9.55 -0.63
CA GLN A 34 14.30 9.76 -0.72
C GLN A 34 14.77 11.08 -0.10
N VAL A 35 13.99 12.15 -0.22
CA VAL A 35 14.37 13.50 0.22
C VAL A 35 13.82 13.81 1.61
N TRP A 36 12.58 13.40 1.90
CA TRP A 36 11.86 13.78 3.11
C TRP A 36 11.53 12.61 4.03
N GLY A 37 11.73 11.36 3.59
CA GLY A 37 11.36 10.18 4.39
C GLY A 37 9.86 9.98 4.51
N GLU A 38 9.07 10.60 3.63
CA GLU A 38 7.62 10.63 3.69
C GLU A 38 6.98 10.05 2.43
N GLN A 39 5.89 9.31 2.61
CA GLN A 39 4.98 8.96 1.53
C GLN A 39 4.12 10.19 1.20
N THR A 40 3.95 10.50 -0.09
CA THR A 40 3.02 11.57 -0.49
C THR A 40 1.58 11.16 -0.18
N ASP A 41 0.78 12.14 0.22
CA ASP A 41 -0.62 11.91 0.58
C ASP A 41 -1.42 11.27 -0.57
N VAL A 42 -2.43 10.49 -0.15
CA VAL A 42 -3.53 9.97 -0.96
C VAL A 42 -4.84 10.53 -0.43
#